data_AF-A0A543A8H8-F1
#
_entry.id   AF-A0A543A8H8-F1
#
_cell.length_a   1.000
_cell.length_b   1.000
_cell.length_c   1.000
_cell.angle_alpha   90.00
_cell.angle_beta   90.00
_cell.angle_gamma   90.00
#
_symmetry.space_group_name_H-M   'P 1'
#
loop_
_entity.id
_entity.type
_entity.pdbx_description
1 polymer ?
#
loop_
_entity_poly.entity_id
_entity_poly.type
_entity_poly.pdbx_seq_one_letter_code
_entity_poly.pdbx_strand_id
1 'polypeptide(L)'
;MATTTHTWRVSGMHCTSCSILIDEAVEELDGVTSSTTSLKKKLTTVTLDPAVCEPDRVVDAIRDAGYEATPATEHDLTPTRRSWFRRRATS
;
A
#
# COMPACT_ATOMS: atom_id res chain seq x y z
N MET A 1 18.30 -12.17 4.94
CA MET A 1 17.27 -12.01 3.90
C MET A 1 16.85 -10.56 3.93
N ALA A 2 16.70 -9.93 2.77
CA ALA A 2 16.50 -8.49 2.66
C ALA A 2 15.04 -8.22 2.29
N THR A 3 14.17 -8.09 3.29
CA THR A 3 12.76 -7.78 3.08
C THR A 3 12.56 -6.31 2.70
N THR A 4 11.64 -6.06 1.78
CA THR A 4 11.25 -4.71 1.37
C THR A 4 9.78 -4.47 1.74
N THR A 5 9.54 -3.33 2.38
CA THR A 5 8.18 -2.91 2.75
C THR A 5 7.62 -1.98 1.69
N HIS A 6 6.45 -2.34 1.16
CA HIS A 6 5.71 -1.56 0.19
C HIS A 6 4.32 -1.22 0.73
N THR A 7 3.73 -0.14 0.24
CA THR A 7 2.38 0.27 0.64
C THR A 7 1.53 0.47 -0.61
N TRP A 8 0.29 0.01 -0.55
CA TRP A 8 -0.71 0.17 -1.60
C TRP A 8 -1.97 0.81 -1.04
N ARG A 9 -2.61 1.64 -1.86
CA ARG A 9 -3.95 2.17 -1.61
C ARG A 9 -4.97 1.20 -2.18
N VAL A 10 -5.93 0.79 -1.35
CA VAL A 10 -6.99 -0.12 -1.77
C VAL A 10 -8.30 0.64 -1.90
N SER A 11 -8.90 0.55 -3.07
CA SER A 11 -10.23 1.07 -3.38
C SER A 11 -11.28 -0.03 -3.17
N GLY A 12 -12.44 0.34 -2.61
CA GLY A 12 -13.53 -0.61 -2.35
C GLY A 12 -13.55 -1.26 -0.95
N MET A 13 -12.57 -0.95 -0.09
CA MET A 13 -12.54 -1.42 1.29
C MET A 13 -13.62 -0.71 2.12
N HIS A 14 -14.82 -1.31 2.19
CA HIS A 14 -15.99 -0.71 2.83
C HIS A 14 -16.36 -1.37 4.18
N CYS A 15 -15.73 -2.51 4.50
CA CYS A 15 -16.02 -3.30 5.70
C CYS A 15 -14.74 -3.79 6.37
N THR A 16 -14.78 -3.96 7.69
CA THR A 16 -13.66 -4.54 8.47
C THR A 16 -13.30 -5.93 7.96
N SER A 17 -14.31 -6.72 7.58
CA SER A 17 -14.12 -8.06 7.00
C SER A 17 -13.34 -8.03 5.68
N CYS A 18 -13.51 -6.99 4.85
CA CYS A 18 -12.77 -6.84 3.59
C CYS A 18 -11.27 -6.66 3.83
N SER A 19 -10.89 -5.95 4.90
CA SER A 19 -9.48 -5.75 5.23
C SER A 19 -8.75 -7.03 5.63
N ILE A 20 -9.47 -7.96 6.29
CA ILE A 20 -8.92 -9.26 6.69
C ILE A 20 -8.72 -10.14 5.46
N LEU A 21 -9.71 -10.20 4.56
CA LEU A 21 -9.59 -10.97 3.31
C LEU A 21 -8.42 -10.51 2.44
N ILE A 22 -8.16 -9.20 2.39
CA ILE A 22 -7.01 -8.66 1.67
C ILE A 22 -5.69 -9.07 2.34
N ASP A 23 -5.64 -9.06 3.68
CA ASP A 23 -4.47 -9.48 4.44
C ASP A 23 -4.19 -10.97 4.18
N GLU A 24 -5.18 -11.84 4.34
CA GLU A 24 -5.08 -13.28 4.10
C GLU A 24 -4.64 -13.58 2.66
N ALA A 25 -5.26 -12.95 1.65
CA ALA A 25 -4.89 -13.16 0.25
C ALA A 25 -3.44 -12.76 -0.07
N VAL A 26 -2.89 -11.79 0.67
CA VAL A 26 -1.50 -11.35 0.53
C VAL A 26 -0.56 -12.23 1.35
N GLU A 27 -0.94 -12.66 2.55
CA GLU A 27 -0.17 -13.63 3.35
C GLU A 27 -0.06 -15.00 2.68
N GLU A 28 -1.02 -15.38 1.84
CA GLU A 28 -0.94 -16.60 1.01
C GLU A 28 0.15 -16.52 -0.06
N LEU A 29 0.70 -15.35 -0.38
CA LEU A 29 1.78 -15.21 -1.34
C LEU A 29 3.13 -15.67 -0.77
N ASP A 30 3.77 -16.60 -1.48
CA ASP A 30 5.14 -17.03 -1.18
C ASP A 30 6.10 -15.84 -1.20
N GLY A 31 6.81 -15.61 -0.10
CA GLY A 31 7.74 -14.49 0.07
C GLY A 31 7.16 -13.29 0.84
N VAL A 32 5.87 -13.29 1.21
CA VAL A 32 5.34 -12.31 2.16
C VAL A 32 5.77 -12.67 3.58
N THR A 33 6.29 -11.70 4.31
CA THR A 33 6.71 -11.84 5.72
C THR A 33 5.66 -11.30 6.67
N SER A 34 4.98 -10.22 6.29
CA SER A 34 3.93 -9.60 7.10
C SER A 34 3.12 -8.62 6.28
N SER A 35 1.80 -8.65 6.45
CA SER A 35 0.85 -7.65 5.94
C SER A 35 0.22 -6.87 7.09
N THR A 36 -0.14 -5.62 6.81
CA THR A 36 -0.87 -4.78 7.76
C THR A 36 -1.77 -3.84 6.99
N THR A 37 -3.09 -4.06 7.12
CA THR A 37 -4.10 -3.23 6.48
C THR A 37 -4.69 -2.18 7.43
N SER A 38 -4.64 -0.91 7.01
CA SER A 38 -5.14 0.25 7.74
C SER A 38 -6.42 0.81 7.11
N LEU A 39 -7.59 0.37 7.60
CA LEU A 39 -8.91 0.89 7.18
C LEU A 39 -9.04 2.42 7.28
N LYS A 40 -8.49 3.03 8.35
CA LYS A 40 -8.55 4.49 8.56
C LYS A 40 -7.91 5.28 7.43
N LYS A 41 -6.84 4.73 6.82
CA LYS A 41 -6.10 5.39 5.74
C LYS A 41 -6.42 4.78 4.36
N LYS A 42 -7.15 3.66 4.33
CA LYS A 42 -7.34 2.82 3.13
C LYS A 42 -6.01 2.40 2.50
N LEU A 43 -5.05 2.08 3.36
CA LEU A 43 -3.69 1.69 2.98
C LEU A 43 -3.40 0.29 3.47
N THR A 44 -2.75 -0.50 2.64
CA THR A 44 -2.23 -1.83 2.97
C THR A 44 -0.72 -1.79 2.84
N THR A 45 -0.02 -2.05 3.93
CA THR A 45 1.44 -2.13 3.99
C THR A 45 1.85 -3.59 4.04
N VAL A 46 2.67 -4.03 3.10
CA VAL A 46 3.13 -5.42 3.00
C VAL A 46 4.64 -5.45 2.98
N THR A 47 5.20 -6.33 3.79
CA THR A 47 6.62 -6.64 3.82
C THR A 47 6.82 -7.96 3.12
N LEU A 48 7.58 -7.92 2.03
CA LEU A 48 7.83 -9.08 1.17
C LEU A 48 9.31 -9.17 0.82
N ASP A 49 9.77 -10.38 0.50
CA ASP A 49 11.13 -10.60 0.03
C ASP A 49 11.17 -10.43 -1.50
N PRO A 50 11.86 -9.40 -2.03
CA PRO A 50 11.89 -9.08 -3.45
C PRO A 50 12.65 -10.13 -4.29
N ALA A 51 13.32 -11.10 -3.67
CA ALA A 51 13.92 -12.22 -4.39
C ALA A 51 12.92 -13.37 -4.63
N VAL A 52 11.80 -13.39 -3.91
CA VAL A 52 10.77 -14.44 -3.97
C VAL A 52 9.45 -13.90 -4.52
N CYS A 53 9.05 -12.70 -4.10
CA CYS A 53 7.78 -12.07 -4.45
C CYS A 53 8.01 -10.68 -5.04
N GLU A 54 7.31 -10.36 -6.12
CA GLU A 54 7.36 -9.03 -6.72
C GLU A 54 6.17 -8.17 -6.25
N PRO A 55 6.32 -6.84 -6.12
CA PRO A 55 5.22 -5.97 -5.73
C PRO A 55 4.02 -6.04 -6.69
N ASP A 56 4.23 -6.40 -7.95
CA ASP A 56 3.16 -6.60 -8.93
C ASP A 56 2.28 -7.81 -8.59
N ARG A 57 2.86 -8.88 -8.01
CA ARG A 57 2.11 -10.06 -7.55
C ARG A 57 1.12 -9.72 -6.44
N VAL A 58 1.50 -8.81 -5.55
CA VAL A 58 0.61 -8.32 -4.49
C VAL A 58 -0.59 -7.60 -5.09
N VAL A 59 -0.38 -6.77 -6.11
CA VAL A 59 -1.49 -6.09 -6.81
C VAL A 59 -2.41 -7.10 -7.48
N ASP A 60 -1.85 -8.13 -8.10
CA ASP A 60 -2.62 -9.18 -8.77
C ASP A 60 -3.46 -10.01 -7.78
N ALA A 61 -2.89 -10.39 -6.64
CA ALA A 61 -3.62 -11.10 -5.58
C ALA A 61 -4.79 -10.27 -5.03
N ILE A 62 -4.59 -8.96 -4.83
CA ILE A 62 -5.66 -8.07 -4.37
C ILE A 62 -6.76 -7.93 -5.44
N ARG A 63 -6.39 -7.92 -6.73
CA ARG A 63 -7.34 -7.93 -7.85
C ARG A 63 -8.12 -9.23 -7.94
N ASP A 64 -7.49 -10.37 -7.72
CA ASP A 64 -8.15 -11.68 -7.69
C ASP A 64 -9.16 -11.78 -6.54
N ALA A 65 -8.83 -11.20 -5.38
CA ALA A 65 -9.75 -11.03 -4.25
C ALA A 65 -10.94 -10.06 -4.55
N GLY A 66 -10.95 -9.40 -5.71
CA GLY A 66 -12.02 -8.51 -6.15
C GLY A 66 -11.87 -7.06 -5.74
N TYR A 67 -10.66 -6.64 -5.35
CA TYR A 67 -10.36 -5.27 -4.92
C TYR A 67 -9.33 -4.60 -5.83
N GLU A 68 -9.32 -3.27 -5.86
CA GLU A 68 -8.36 -2.52 -6.66
C GLU A 68 -7.25 -1.96 -5.75
N ALA A 69 -6.00 -2.37 -5.98
CA ALA A 69 -4.84 -1.85 -5.29
C ALA A 69 -3.98 -1.00 -6.22
N THR A 70 -3.57 0.17 -5.74
CA THR A 70 -2.62 1.06 -6.44
C THR A 70 -1.40 1.30 -5.57
N PRO A 71 -0.17 1.24 -6.11
CA PRO A 71 1.03 1.51 -5.33
C PRO A 71 0.97 2.92 -4.74
N ALA A 72 1.16 3.04 -3.43
CA ALA A 72 1.23 4.34 -2.77
C ALA A 72 2.56 4.98 -3.16
N THR A 73 2.53 5.75 -4.25
CA THR A 73 3.64 6.61 -4.63
C THR A 73 3.94 7.59 -3.47
N GLU A 74 5.22 7.87 -3.27
CA GLU A 74 5.86 8.85 -2.37
C GLU A 74 5.02 10.09 -1.97
N HIS A 75 4.12 10.54 -2.84
CA HIS A 75 3.15 11.60 -2.57
C HIS A 75 2.17 11.32 -1.42
N ASP A 76 1.90 10.06 -1.05
CA ASP A 76 0.98 9.72 0.06
C ASP A 76 1.66 9.60 1.43
N LEU A 77 2.97 9.34 1.43
CA LEU A 77 3.76 9.15 2.64
C LEU A 77 4.26 10.47 3.24
N THR A 78 3.99 11.59 2.56
CA THR A 78 4.39 12.92 3.02
C THR A 78 3.16 13.70 3.48
N PRO A 79 2.90 13.88 4.79
CA PRO A 79 2.25 15.08 5.25
C PRO A 79 3.25 16.23 5.04
N THR A 80 3.48 16.63 3.79
CA THR A 80 4.23 17.86 3.50
C THR A 80 3.30 19.02 3.84
N ARG A 81 3.22 19.28 5.15
CA ARG A 81 3.34 20.64 5.64
C ARG A 81 4.60 21.19 5.00
N ARG A 82 4.43 21.98 3.93
CA ARG A 82 5.22 23.16 3.52
C ARG A 82 5.36 23.23 1.99
N SER A 83 4.43 23.92 1.35
CA SER A 83 4.77 24.80 0.22
C SER A 83 4.51 26.25 0.65
N TRP A 84 5.51 26.75 1.37
CA TRP A 84 5.72 28.17 1.68
C TRP A 84 6.11 28.91 0.39
N PHE A 85 5.21 28.93 -0.60
CA PHE A 85 5.44 29.57 -1.90
C PHE A 85 4.41 30.66 -2.19
N ARG A 86 4.35 31.67 -1.30
CA ARG A 86 4.14 33.05 -1.76
C ARG A 86 5.47 33.75 -1.64
N ARG A 87 6.29 33.56 -2.67
CA ARG A 87 7.47 34.36 -2.91
C ARG A 87 6.96 35.78 -3.20
N ARG A 88 7.37 36.69 -2.32
CA ARG A 88 7.30 38.14 -2.45
C ARG A 88 8.01 38.49 -3.77
N ALA A 89 7.28 38.97 -4.77
CA ALA A 89 7.84 39.54 -5.99
C ALA A 89 7.46 41.02 -6.01
N THR A 90 8.45 41.84 -5.69
CA THR A 90 8.48 43.28 -5.90
C THR A 90 8.35 43.57 -7.40
N SER A 91 7.40 44.42 -7.79
CA SER A 91 7.59 45.45 -8.81
C SER A 91 6.51 46.52 -8.69
#